data_AF-A0A819MS85-F1
#
_entry.id   AF-A0A819MS85-F1
#
_cell.length_a   1.000
_cell.length_b   1.000
_cell.length_c   1.000
_cell.angle_alpha   90.00
_cell.angle_beta   90.00
_cell.angle_gamma   90.00
#
_symmetry.space_group_name_H-M   'P 1'
#
loop_
_entity.id
_entity.type
_entity.pdbx_description
1 polymer ?
#
loop_
_entity_poly.entity_id
_entity_poly.type
_entity_poly.pdbx_seq_one_letter_code
_entity_poly.pdbx_strand_id
1 'polypeptide(L)'
;RPDSMISTITMEEKDRFTEIKERLKMFLEHQVTNFRFSFPFGRPDGALKATLSLLERVLAKDLSTPISRDDIRHFIRKSLENAAYTNYTRVSDQAKIEGFTLLLFLLLDFYID
;
A
#
# COMPACT_ATOMS: atom_id res chain seq x y z
N ARG A 1 -42.08 -21.67 13.08
CA ARG A 1 -40.90 -22.17 12.31
C ARG A 1 -39.76 -22.15 13.30
N PRO A 2 -39.14 -23.29 13.68
CA PRO A 2 -38.09 -23.26 14.68
C PRO A 2 -36.88 -22.52 14.11
N ASP A 3 -36.44 -21.55 14.89
CA ASP A 3 -35.49 -20.51 14.57
C ASP A 3 -34.05 -21.02 14.47
N SER A 4 -33.31 -20.44 13.52
CA SER A 4 -31.98 -19.84 13.75
C SER A 4 -30.88 -20.69 14.41
N MET A 5 -30.90 -22.02 14.30
CA MET A 5 -29.90 -22.86 14.95
C MET A 5 -28.65 -23.08 14.07
N ILE A 6 -27.51 -22.70 14.66
CA ILE A 6 -26.11 -22.98 14.30
C ILE A 6 -25.49 -21.98 13.31
N SER A 7 -24.87 -20.94 13.85
CA SER A 7 -23.72 -20.29 13.23
C SER A 7 -22.58 -21.32 13.17
N THR A 8 -22.51 -22.08 12.07
CA THR A 8 -21.56 -23.20 11.85
C THR A 8 -20.12 -22.75 11.63
N ILE A 9 -19.75 -21.53 12.01
CA ILE A 9 -18.39 -21.03 11.83
C ILE A 9 -17.51 -21.67 12.90
N THR A 10 -16.71 -22.63 12.49
CA THR A 10 -15.68 -23.25 13.32
C THR A 10 -14.56 -22.25 13.65
N MET A 11 -13.82 -22.49 14.74
CA MET A 11 -12.67 -21.65 15.09
C MET A 11 -11.62 -21.65 13.96
N GLU A 12 -11.44 -22.79 13.29
CA GLU A 12 -10.52 -22.92 12.16
C GLU A 12 -10.93 -22.03 10.97
N GLU A 13 -12.23 -21.97 10.63
CA GLU A 13 -12.73 -21.08 9.58
C GLU A 13 -12.55 -19.61 9.96
N LYS A 14 -12.72 -19.27 11.25
CA LYS A 14 -12.48 -17.92 11.77
C LYS A 14 -11.01 -17.52 11.70
N ASP A 15 -10.11 -18.44 12.02
CA ASP A 15 -8.66 -18.20 11.96
C ASP A 15 -8.20 -18.06 10.51
N ARG A 16 -8.65 -18.94 9.60
CA ARG A 16 -8.39 -18.82 8.16
C ARG A 16 -8.92 -17.51 7.58
N PHE A 17 -10.13 -17.09 7.97
CA PHE A 17 -10.68 -15.81 7.55
C PHE A 17 -9.81 -14.64 8.02
N THR A 18 -9.34 -14.69 9.27
CA THR A 18 -8.46 -13.66 9.85
C THR A 18 -7.12 -13.59 9.12
N GLU A 19 -6.52 -14.74 8.79
CA GLU A 19 -5.29 -14.81 8.00
C GLU A 19 -5.47 -14.20 6.60
N ILE A 20 -6.53 -14.59 5.89
CA ILE A 20 -6.84 -14.06 4.55
C ILE A 20 -7.10 -12.55 4.63
N LYS A 21 -7.79 -12.09 5.67
CA LYS A 21 -8.07 -10.68 5.91
C LYS A 21 -6.79 -9.87 6.10
N GLU A 22 -5.85 -10.34 6.92
CA GLU A 22 -4.56 -9.66 7.08
C GLU A 22 -3.72 -9.68 5.80
N ARG A 23 -3.73 -10.78 5.05
CA ARG A 23 -3.07 -10.85 3.74
C ARG A 23 -3.66 -9.85 2.74
N LEU A 24 -4.99 -9.76 2.69
CA LEU A 24 -5.69 -8.81 1.84
C LEU A 24 -5.38 -7.37 2.25
N LYS A 25 -5.33 -7.08 3.56
CA LYS A 25 -4.91 -5.78 4.08
C LYS A 25 -3.53 -5.42 3.55
N MET A 26 -2.51 -6.23 3.80
CA MET A 26 -1.14 -5.98 3.33
C MET A 26 -1.06 -5.72 1.82
N PHE A 27 -1.81 -6.49 1.02
CA PHE A 27 -1.87 -6.28 -0.43
C PHE A 27 -2.47 -4.92 -0.80
N LEU A 28 -3.59 -4.54 -0.17
CA LEU A 28 -4.22 -3.23 -0.39
C LEU A 28 -3.30 -2.09 0.06
N GLU A 29 -2.57 -2.25 1.18
CA GLU A 29 -1.59 -1.27 1.64
C GLU A 29 -0.50 -1.01 0.58
N HIS A 30 0.02 -2.10 -0.01
CA HIS A 30 1.02 -2.03 -1.06
C HIS A 30 0.49 -1.37 -2.34
N GLN A 31 -0.74 -1.69 -2.75
CA GLN A 31 -1.38 -1.08 -3.93
C GLN A 31 -1.62 0.43 -3.74
N VAL A 32 -2.04 0.87 -2.55
CA VAL A 32 -2.25 2.29 -2.23
C VAL A 32 -0.92 3.04 -2.15
N THR A 33 0.12 2.44 -1.57
CA THR A 33 1.47 3.04 -1.53
C THR A 33 2.04 3.22 -2.94
N ASN A 34 1.81 2.25 -3.82
CA ASN A 34 2.27 2.30 -5.21
C ASN A 34 1.22 2.85 -6.17
N PHE A 35 0.31 3.72 -5.71
CA PHE A 35 -0.86 4.15 -6.49
C PHE A 35 -0.50 4.70 -7.89
N ARG A 36 0.67 5.34 -8.06
CA ARG A 36 1.13 5.84 -9.38
C ARG A 36 1.35 4.72 -10.40
N PHE A 37 1.78 3.55 -9.96
CA PHE A 37 2.04 2.38 -10.81
C PHE A 37 0.83 1.45 -10.87
N SER A 38 0.12 1.31 -9.74
CA SER A 38 -1.08 0.48 -9.61
C SER A 38 -2.33 1.09 -10.24
N PHE A 39 -2.42 2.43 -10.27
CA PHE A 39 -3.53 3.20 -10.84
C PHE A 39 -2.99 4.33 -11.73
N PRO A 40 -2.33 4.01 -12.86
CA PRO A 40 -1.75 5.01 -13.74
C PRO A 40 -2.84 5.94 -14.27
N PHE A 41 -2.70 7.24 -14.00
CA PHE A 41 -3.65 8.30 -14.38
C PHE A 41 -5.11 8.04 -13.95
N GLY A 42 -5.31 7.32 -12.84
CA GLY A 42 -6.65 6.96 -12.37
C GLY A 42 -7.37 5.96 -13.27
N ARG A 43 -6.65 5.25 -14.15
CA ARG A 43 -7.18 4.16 -14.97
C ARG A 43 -6.81 2.80 -14.37
N PRO A 44 -7.73 1.81 -14.42
CA PRO A 44 -9.11 1.92 -14.89
C PRO A 44 -9.95 2.83 -13.98
N ASP A 45 -10.96 3.49 -14.56
CA ASP A 45 -11.75 4.51 -13.86
C ASP A 45 -12.42 3.91 -12.62
N GLY A 46 -12.33 4.61 -11.49
CA GLY A 46 -12.85 4.14 -10.21
C GLY A 46 -12.06 2.99 -9.54
N ALA A 47 -10.97 2.47 -10.11
CA ALA A 47 -10.22 1.36 -9.52
C ALA A 47 -9.60 1.74 -8.15
N LEU A 48 -8.97 2.92 -8.05
CA LEU A 48 -8.45 3.43 -6.78
C LEU A 48 -9.59 3.59 -5.74
N LYS A 49 -10.74 4.09 -6.17
CA LYS A 49 -11.92 4.27 -5.30
C LYS A 49 -12.45 2.92 -4.80
N ALA A 50 -12.50 1.91 -5.67
CA ALA A 50 -12.89 0.55 -5.30
C ALA A 50 -11.89 -0.08 -4.34
N THR A 51 -10.59 0.11 -4.56
CA THR A 51 -9.52 -0.35 -3.67
C THR A 51 -9.62 0.28 -2.29
N LEU A 52 -9.86 1.60 -2.21
CA LEU A 52 -10.10 2.29 -0.94
C LEU A 52 -11.38 1.78 -0.27
N SER A 53 -12.47 1.62 -1.01
CA SER A 53 -13.75 1.10 -0.49
C SER A 53 -13.62 -0.34 0.05
N LEU A 54 -12.78 -1.16 -0.56
CA LEU A 54 -12.48 -2.51 -0.08
C LEU A 54 -11.60 -2.47 1.17
N LEU A 55 -10.57 -1.62 1.18
CA LEU A 55 -9.69 -1.43 2.32
C LEU A 55 -10.45 -0.96 3.56
N GLU A 56 -11.41 -0.04 3.40
CA GLU A 56 -12.33 0.36 4.46
C GLU A 56 -12.95 -0.88 5.12
N ARG A 57 -13.59 -1.75 4.33
CA ARG A 57 -14.25 -2.97 4.83
C ARG A 57 -13.28 -3.97 5.47
N VAL A 58 -12.05 -4.04 4.99
CA VAL A 58 -11.00 -4.91 5.55
C VAL A 58 -10.47 -4.38 6.88
N LEU A 59 -10.41 -3.05 7.06
CA LEU A 59 -9.97 -2.43 8.32
C LEU A 59 -11.04 -2.46 9.42
N ALA A 60 -12.32 -2.67 9.07
CA ALA A 60 -13.39 -2.85 10.07
C ALA A 60 -13.03 -3.99 11.04
N LYS A 61 -12.94 -3.67 12.33
CA LYS A 61 -12.63 -4.66 13.38
C LYS A 61 -13.74 -5.69 13.53
N ASP A 62 -14.99 -5.29 13.32
CA ASP A 62 -16.17 -6.16 13.29
C ASP A 62 -17.18 -5.67 12.23
N LEU A 63 -18.03 -6.56 11.70
CA LEU A 63 -19.11 -6.21 10.75
C LEU A 63 -20.11 -5.16 11.31
N SER A 64 -20.06 -4.91 12.62
CA SER A 64 -20.96 -4.03 13.36
C SER A 64 -20.37 -2.67 13.74
N THR A 65 -19.05 -2.45 13.62
CA THR A 65 -18.44 -1.16 13.96
C THR A 65 -18.16 -0.35 12.70
N PRO A 66 -18.86 0.79 12.48
CA PRO A 66 -18.55 1.65 11.36
C PRO A 66 -17.11 2.13 11.50
N ILE A 67 -16.30 1.90 10.46
CA ILE A 67 -14.90 2.30 10.42
C ILE A 67 -14.81 3.81 10.60
N SER A 68 -13.92 4.27 11.48
CA SER A 68 -13.69 5.69 11.63
C SER A 68 -13.05 6.25 10.37
N ARG A 69 -13.59 7.37 9.87
CA ARG A 69 -13.00 8.15 8.77
C ARG A 69 -11.56 8.57 9.08
N ASP A 70 -11.22 8.65 10.37
CA ASP A 70 -9.87 8.98 10.83
C ASP A 70 -8.86 7.84 10.60
N ASP A 71 -9.27 6.58 10.77
CA ASP A 71 -8.39 5.43 10.54
C ASP A 71 -7.99 5.33 9.07
N ILE A 72 -8.96 5.55 8.18
CA ILE A 72 -8.77 5.59 6.73
C ILE A 72 -7.84 6.74 6.35
N ARG A 73 -8.05 7.92 6.94
CA ARG A 73 -7.19 9.10 6.69
C ARG A 73 -5.77 8.88 7.18
N HIS A 74 -5.60 8.30 8.36
CA HIS A 74 -4.29 7.95 8.92
C HIS A 74 -3.57 6.96 7.99
N PHE A 75 -4.30 5.94 7.54
CA PHE A 75 -3.79 4.94 6.62
C PHE A 75 -3.29 5.55 5.30
N ILE A 76 -4.13 6.35 4.63
CA ILE A 76 -3.77 7.02 3.37
C ILE A 76 -2.54 7.91 3.58
N ARG A 77 -2.47 8.66 4.68
CA ARG A 77 -1.31 9.48 5.01
C ARG A 77 -0.04 8.65 5.09
N LYS A 78 -0.07 7.54 5.84
CA LYS A 78 1.07 6.62 5.96
C LYS A 78 1.49 6.02 4.61
N SER A 79 0.53 5.63 3.76
CA SER A 79 0.83 5.14 2.42
C SER A 79 1.48 6.20 1.53
N LEU A 80 1.05 7.46 1.61
CA LEU A 80 1.66 8.57 0.87
C LEU A 80 3.05 8.92 1.39
N GLU A 81 3.24 8.91 2.71
CA GLU A 81 4.55 9.10 3.36
C GLU A 81 5.52 8.00 2.93
N ASN A 82 5.10 6.73 2.95
CA ASN A 82 5.90 5.61 2.46
C ASN A 82 6.22 5.73 0.97
N ALA A 83 5.26 6.16 0.14
CA ALA A 83 5.50 6.39 -1.28
C ALA A 83 6.53 7.50 -1.50
N ALA A 84 6.45 8.58 -0.73
CA ALA A 84 7.43 9.67 -0.75
C ALA A 84 8.81 9.20 -0.28
N TYR A 85 8.87 8.41 0.80
CA TYR A 85 10.11 7.82 1.30
C TYR A 85 10.76 6.92 0.25
N THR A 86 10.03 5.94 -0.31
CA THR A 86 10.56 5.07 -1.38
C THR A 86 11.01 5.87 -2.59
N ASN A 87 10.27 6.92 -2.97
CA ASN A 87 10.67 7.80 -4.07
C ASN A 87 11.96 8.56 -3.75
N TYR A 88 12.07 9.14 -2.55
CA TYR A 88 13.27 9.86 -2.11
C TYR A 88 14.49 8.93 -2.04
N THR A 89 14.35 7.74 -1.46
CA THR A 89 15.41 6.74 -1.41
C THR A 89 15.90 6.41 -2.81
N ARG A 90 14.99 6.07 -3.74
CA ARG A 90 15.35 5.76 -5.14
C ARG A 90 16.08 6.91 -5.83
N VAL A 91 15.54 8.13 -5.75
CA VAL A 91 16.17 9.32 -6.35
C VAL A 91 17.53 9.58 -5.72
N SER A 92 17.66 9.46 -4.39
CA SER A 92 18.92 9.69 -3.70
C SER A 92 19.99 8.65 -4.05
N ASP A 93 19.60 7.41 -4.28
CA ASP A 93 20.52 6.35 -4.67
C ASP A 93 20.96 6.49 -6.14
N GLN A 94 20.03 6.86 -7.02
CA GLN A 94 20.35 7.19 -8.42
C GLN A 94 21.28 8.41 -8.52
N ALA A 95 21.01 9.48 -7.76
CA ALA A 95 21.84 10.68 -7.76
C ALA A 95 23.25 10.43 -7.22
N LYS A 96 23.43 9.53 -6.25
CA LYS A 96 24.77 9.11 -5.78
C LYS A 96 25.56 8.44 -6.91
N ILE A 97 24.93 7.51 -7.64
CA ILE A 97 25.58 6.78 -8.74
C ILE A 97 25.98 7.76 -9.85
N GLU A 98 25.05 8.61 -10.28
CA GLU A 98 25.32 9.64 -11.30
C GLU A 98 26.41 10.62 -10.84
N GLY A 99 26.40 11.01 -9.56
CA GLY A 99 27.43 11.85 -8.97
C GLY A 99 28.83 11.24 -9.05
N PHE A 100 28.99 9.95 -8.69
CA PHE A 100 30.27 9.25 -8.82
C PHE A 100 30.71 9.11 -10.29
N THR A 101 29.79 8.80 -11.19
CA THR A 101 30.08 8.69 -12.62
C THR A 101 30.52 10.03 -13.21
N LEU A 102 29.79 11.12 -12.93
CA LEU A 102 30.16 12.47 -13.38
C LEU A 102 31.49 12.93 -12.80
N LEU A 103 31.77 12.65 -11.53
CA LEU A 103 33.03 13.01 -10.89
C LEU A 103 34.20 12.19 -11.46
N LEU A 104 33.99 10.91 -11.79
CA LEU A 104 34.97 10.10 -12.50
C LEU A 104 35.23 10.63 -13.92
N PHE A 105 34.19 11.01 -14.66
CA PHE A 105 34.35 11.63 -15.99
C PHE A 105 35.11 12.95 -15.90
N LEU A 106 34.74 13.84 -14.98
CA LEU A 106 35.44 15.12 -14.77
C LEU A 106 36.90 14.91 -14.33
N LEU A 107 37.18 13.91 -13.49
CA LEU A 107 38.54 13.57 -13.09
C LEU A 107 39.35 12.96 -14.22
N LEU A 108 38.75 12.14 -15.08
CA LEU A 108 39.40 11.59 -16.27
C LEU A 108 39.70 12.69 -17.29
N ASP A 109 38.77 13.62 -17.51
CA ASP A 109 38.99 14.77 -18.37
C ASP A 109 40.13 15.65 -17.83
N PHE A 110 40.22 15.85 -16.51
CA PHE A 110 41.32 16.60 -15.88
C PHE A 110 42.66 15.85 -15.81
N TYR A 111 42.67 14.52 -15.95
CA TYR A 111 43.87 13.69 -15.87
C TYR A 111 44.45 13.35 -17.24
N ILE A 112 43.65 13.46 -18.31
CA ILE A 112 44.06 13.19 -19.68
C ILE A 112 44.51 14.46 -20.43
N ASP A 113 44.23 15.66 -19.89
CA ASP A 113 44.91 16.92 -20.25
C ASP A 113 46.18 17.18 -19.40
#